data_AF-A0A349S569-F1
#
_entry.id   AF-A0A349S569-F1
#
_cell.length_a   1.000
_cell.length_b   1.000
_cell.length_c   1.000
_cell.angle_alpha   90.00
_cell.angle_beta   90.00
_cell.angle_gamma   90.00
#
_symmetry.space_group_name_H-M   'P 1'
#
loop_
_entity.id
_entity.type
_entity.pdbx_description
1 polymer ?
#
loop_
_entity_poly.entity_id
_entity_poly.type
_entity_poly.pdbx_seq_one_letter_code
_entity_poly.pdbx_strand_id
1 'polypeptide(L)'
;MKKLNRLALSTALLSAMATSNVMAGPYGYDLHNVLAPVSASMAGTSIAKPMDNVSAVFGNPATLSEFRGTEFTFGATYYKDEAQLDHDGSVTGGAFSNRNNNEGYIVPQVAVTQDLRGLGLPATLGAGLTATSGIGVEYREEPNSLGLGAEYINIGANLGLSWDLTDNLTLGTAATLNYSMLDLGLAAAGAQTHDIAVKGSLGLTYALPHATQVGLFYHTELRQNFDDIVQISDSGTGDLQDDGVTVIANDGRYRNLIIEQPRTLGVGISNESMMDGNLYLAADIMYKNWANAEFWQDLYKDQWIFSMGAQMTNGPWEYRAG
;
A
#
# COMPACT_ATOMS: atom_id res chain seq x y z
N MET A 1 41.50 -6.13 8.56
CA MET A 1 40.21 -6.72 8.13
C MET A 1 38.99 -5.82 8.37
N LYS A 2 38.95 -4.94 9.42
CA LYS A 2 37.80 -4.04 9.69
C LYS A 2 37.51 -2.93 8.66
N LYS A 3 38.50 -2.47 7.88
CA LYS A 3 38.31 -1.38 6.89
C LYS A 3 37.74 -1.85 5.54
N LEU A 4 37.95 -3.12 5.17
CA LEU A 4 37.51 -3.64 3.87
C LEU A 4 35.99 -3.87 3.81
N ASN A 5 35.39 -4.36 4.90
CA ASN A 5 33.94 -4.59 4.99
C ASN A 5 33.12 -3.30 4.96
N ARG A 6 33.65 -2.21 5.52
CA ARG A 6 32.97 -0.89 5.47
C ARG A 6 32.94 -0.32 4.06
N LEU A 7 34.01 -0.51 3.30
CA LEU A 7 34.11 -0.01 1.92
C LEU A 7 33.20 -0.83 0.97
N ALA A 8 33.15 -2.16 1.15
CA ALA A 8 32.30 -3.02 0.34
C ALA A 8 30.80 -2.74 0.57
N LEU A 9 30.39 -2.55 1.83
CA LEU A 9 28.99 -2.23 2.18
C LEU A 9 28.58 -0.86 1.65
N SER A 10 29.44 0.15 1.81
CA SER A 10 29.17 1.49 1.25
C SER A 10 29.13 1.48 -0.27
N THR A 11 30.00 0.72 -0.95
CA THR A 11 29.96 0.60 -2.41
C THR A 11 28.68 -0.11 -2.89
N ALA A 12 28.21 -1.13 -2.17
CA ALA A 12 26.95 -1.83 -2.48
C ALA A 12 25.73 -0.90 -2.31
N LEU A 13 25.65 -0.15 -1.20
CA LEU A 13 24.60 0.85 -0.98
C LEU A 13 24.63 1.96 -2.05
N LEU A 14 25.80 2.50 -2.39
CA LEU A 14 25.94 3.51 -3.45
C LEU A 14 25.57 2.97 -4.85
N SER A 15 25.82 1.69 -5.13
CA SER A 15 25.42 1.07 -6.40
C SER A 15 23.91 0.81 -6.50
N ALA A 16 23.23 0.54 -5.38
CA ALA A 16 21.77 0.42 -5.34
C ALA A 16 21.07 1.77 -5.57
N MET A 17 21.69 2.87 -5.11
CA MET A 17 21.19 4.24 -5.37
C MET A 17 21.38 4.73 -6.81
N ALA A 18 22.14 4.01 -7.64
CA ALA A 18 22.47 4.42 -9.01
C ALA A 18 21.50 3.91 -10.08
N THR A 19 20.46 3.13 -9.71
CA THR A 19 19.47 2.64 -10.66
C THR A 19 18.36 3.66 -10.90
N SER A 20 18.02 3.93 -12.16
CA SER A 20 17.00 4.88 -12.60
C SER A 20 15.55 4.49 -12.28
N ASN A 21 15.32 3.46 -11.46
CA ASN A 21 14.00 2.92 -11.11
C ASN A 21 13.75 2.93 -9.59
N VAL A 22 14.39 3.85 -8.84
CA VAL A 22 14.08 4.07 -7.43
C VAL A 22 12.80 4.88 -7.35
N MET A 23 11.72 4.23 -6.90
CA MET A 23 10.43 4.87 -6.69
C MET A 23 10.15 4.98 -5.19
N ALA A 24 10.05 6.21 -4.70
CA ALA A 24 9.52 6.48 -3.38
C ALA A 24 8.00 6.66 -3.52
N GLY A 25 7.22 5.70 -3.07
CA GLY A 25 5.76 5.82 -3.10
C GLY A 25 5.02 4.49 -3.08
N PRO A 26 3.67 4.56 -3.14
CA PRO A 26 2.81 3.39 -3.18
C PRO A 26 3.02 2.51 -4.43
N TYR A 27 2.48 1.30 -4.36
CA TYR A 27 2.54 0.34 -5.47
C TYR A 27 1.22 0.38 -6.23
N GLY A 28 1.15 1.23 -7.27
CA GLY A 28 -0.14 1.65 -7.83
C GLY A 28 -0.86 2.51 -6.80
N TYR A 29 -2.10 2.16 -6.46
CA TYR A 29 -2.88 2.83 -5.42
C TYR A 29 -2.85 2.11 -4.05
N ASP A 30 -2.17 0.96 -3.94
CA ASP A 30 -2.02 0.23 -2.68
C ASP A 30 -0.84 0.80 -1.88
N LEU A 31 -1.16 1.31 -0.69
CA LEU A 31 -0.23 2.04 0.19
C LEU A 31 0.69 1.11 1.00
N HIS A 32 0.31 -0.15 1.17
CA HIS A 32 1.01 -1.13 2.00
C HIS A 32 1.60 -0.51 3.29
N ASN A 33 2.90 -0.72 3.55
CA ASN A 33 3.62 -0.18 4.70
C ASN A 33 4.56 0.98 4.31
N VAL A 34 4.52 1.48 3.06
CA VAL A 34 5.42 2.56 2.62
C VAL A 34 5.06 3.92 3.22
N LEU A 35 3.92 4.03 3.90
CA LEU A 35 3.52 5.20 4.67
C LEU A 35 3.52 4.96 6.19
N ALA A 36 3.89 3.76 6.66
CA ALA A 36 3.94 3.45 8.09
C ALA A 36 5.15 4.13 8.76
N PRO A 37 5.09 4.45 10.07
CA PRO A 37 6.02 5.39 10.69
C PRO A 37 7.50 5.03 10.57
N VAL A 38 7.87 3.76 10.79
CA VAL A 38 9.26 3.32 10.67
C VAL A 38 9.50 2.69 9.31
N SER A 39 8.62 1.81 8.84
CA SER A 39 8.80 1.12 7.56
C SER A 39 8.92 2.08 6.36
N ALA A 40 8.22 3.23 6.34
CA ALA A 40 8.38 4.25 5.31
C ALA A 40 9.83 4.75 5.17
N SER A 41 10.54 4.92 6.28
CA SER A 41 11.96 5.35 6.29
C SER A 41 12.94 4.24 5.88
N MET A 42 12.45 3.02 5.71
CA MET A 42 13.19 1.82 5.30
C MET A 42 12.58 1.21 4.03
N ALA A 43 12.08 2.06 3.12
CA ALA A 43 11.50 1.69 1.82
C ALA A 43 10.36 0.66 1.88
N GLY A 44 9.57 0.65 2.95
CA GLY A 44 8.46 -0.28 3.16
C GLY A 44 8.88 -1.67 3.67
N THR A 45 10.16 -1.86 4.03
CA THR A 45 10.61 -3.15 4.57
C THR A 45 9.97 -3.45 5.92
N SER A 46 9.36 -4.63 6.02
CA SER A 46 8.56 -5.04 7.19
C SER A 46 8.19 -6.53 7.22
N ILE A 47 8.51 -7.31 6.17
CA ILE A 47 7.97 -8.67 6.03
C ILE A 47 8.56 -9.65 7.04
N ALA A 48 9.88 -9.61 7.26
CA ALA A 48 10.55 -10.52 8.20
C ALA A 48 10.46 -10.02 9.63
N LYS A 49 10.77 -8.75 9.86
CA LYS A 49 10.78 -8.09 11.17
C LYS A 49 10.47 -6.60 11.02
N PRO A 50 9.24 -6.14 11.28
CA PRO A 50 8.93 -4.73 11.27
C PRO A 50 9.49 -4.07 12.54
N MET A 51 9.84 -2.79 12.42
CA MET A 51 10.36 -1.99 13.53
C MET A 51 9.28 -1.04 14.09
N ASP A 52 8.04 -1.16 13.62
CA ASP A 52 6.84 -0.52 14.16
C ASP A 52 5.65 -1.49 14.11
N ASN A 53 4.73 -1.34 15.06
CA ASN A 53 3.60 -2.24 15.21
C ASN A 53 2.53 -2.07 14.12
N VAL A 54 2.42 -0.88 13.49
CA VAL A 54 1.49 -0.61 12.38
C VAL A 54 1.83 -1.53 11.21
N SER A 55 3.11 -1.61 10.86
CA SER A 55 3.62 -2.45 9.79
C SER A 55 3.43 -3.94 10.06
N ALA A 56 3.45 -4.35 11.33
CA ALA A 56 3.16 -5.72 11.73
C ALA A 56 1.67 -6.06 11.59
N VAL A 57 0.80 -5.14 12.01
CA VAL A 57 -0.66 -5.30 11.93
C VAL A 57 -1.10 -5.40 10.47
N PHE A 58 -0.67 -4.45 9.61
CA PHE A 58 -1.12 -4.35 8.22
C PHE A 58 -0.25 -5.09 7.19
N GLY A 59 0.97 -5.49 7.55
CA GLY A 59 1.86 -6.30 6.73
C GLY A 59 1.78 -7.79 7.08
N ASN A 60 2.84 -8.34 7.68
CA ASN A 60 2.91 -9.76 8.02
C ASN A 60 2.39 -10.02 9.46
N PRO A 61 1.19 -10.59 9.67
CA PRO A 61 0.64 -10.77 11.02
C PRO A 61 1.46 -11.74 11.89
N ALA A 62 2.32 -12.59 11.33
CA ALA A 62 3.21 -13.44 12.13
C ALA A 62 4.24 -12.61 12.91
N THR A 63 4.59 -11.43 12.41
CA THR A 63 5.56 -10.53 13.05
C THR A 63 5.01 -9.81 14.29
N LEU A 64 3.71 -9.96 14.59
CA LEU A 64 3.14 -9.47 15.85
C LEU A 64 3.86 -10.08 17.07
N SER A 65 4.45 -11.28 16.94
CA SER A 65 5.20 -11.94 18.02
C SER A 65 6.48 -11.22 18.43
N GLU A 66 7.00 -10.31 17.59
CA GLU A 66 8.19 -9.49 17.86
C GLU A 66 7.93 -8.47 18.99
N PHE A 67 6.69 -8.01 19.13
CA PHE A 67 6.31 -6.99 20.11
C PHE A 67 6.02 -7.63 21.47
N ARG A 68 6.54 -7.02 22.54
CA ARG A 68 6.49 -7.58 23.90
C ARG A 68 5.71 -6.65 24.82
N GLY A 69 4.80 -7.22 25.60
CA GLY A 69 3.87 -6.44 26.43
C GLY A 69 2.79 -5.73 25.59
N THR A 70 2.41 -4.52 26.02
CA THR A 70 1.45 -3.69 25.30
C THR A 70 2.20 -2.56 24.60
N GLU A 71 2.12 -2.50 23.28
CA GLU A 71 2.67 -1.38 22.51
C GLU A 71 1.58 -0.64 21.77
N PHE A 72 1.70 0.67 21.69
CA PHE A 72 0.72 1.55 21.07
C PHE A 72 1.42 2.56 20.17
N THR A 73 0.88 2.74 18.98
CA THR A 73 1.32 3.77 18.03
C THR A 73 0.13 4.62 17.63
N PHE A 74 0.36 5.92 17.64
CA PHE A 74 -0.57 6.93 17.15
C PHE A 74 0.23 8.00 16.43
N GLY A 75 -0.09 8.21 15.16
CA GLY A 75 0.52 9.22 14.33
C GLY A 75 -0.25 9.38 13.03
N ALA A 76 0.32 10.16 12.12
CA ALA A 76 -0.18 10.26 10.77
C ALA A 76 0.98 10.58 9.82
N THR A 77 0.81 10.15 8.57
CA THR A 77 1.72 10.46 7.46
C THR A 77 1.01 11.41 6.52
N TYR A 78 1.65 12.54 6.21
CA TYR A 78 1.17 13.41 5.13
C TYR A 78 1.69 12.86 3.79
N TYR A 79 0.78 12.56 2.89
CA TYR A 79 1.06 12.01 1.57
C TYR A 79 0.54 12.96 0.50
N LYS A 80 1.42 13.49 -0.33
CA LYS A 80 1.05 14.30 -1.48
C LYS A 80 1.63 13.69 -2.75
N ASP A 81 0.77 13.26 -3.63
CA ASP A 81 1.14 12.78 -4.95
C ASP A 81 1.36 13.96 -5.92
N GLU A 82 2.15 13.72 -6.95
CA GLU A 82 2.35 14.66 -8.05
C GLU A 82 2.12 13.90 -9.36
N ALA A 83 0.97 14.14 -9.99
CA ALA A 83 0.62 13.55 -11.29
C ALA A 83 0.53 14.64 -12.35
N GLN A 84 1.31 14.52 -13.42
CA GLN A 84 1.23 15.40 -14.59
C GLN A 84 0.36 14.75 -15.67
N LEU A 85 -0.61 15.49 -16.18
CA LEU A 85 -1.46 15.07 -17.28
C LEU A 85 -1.16 15.92 -18.51
N ASP A 86 -0.73 15.25 -19.57
CA ASP A 86 -0.50 15.83 -20.89
C ASP A 86 -1.57 15.30 -21.84
N HIS A 87 -2.31 16.21 -22.48
CA HIS A 87 -3.39 15.88 -23.40
C HIS A 87 -3.28 16.73 -24.68
N ASP A 88 -3.42 16.10 -25.84
CA ASP A 88 -3.22 16.73 -27.15
C ASP A 88 -4.45 17.50 -27.67
N GLY A 89 -5.57 17.42 -26.95
CA GLY A 89 -6.83 18.07 -27.28
C GLY A 89 -7.73 17.30 -28.22
N SER A 90 -7.33 16.10 -28.67
CA SER A 90 -8.11 15.28 -29.60
C SER A 90 -9.50 14.91 -29.08
N VAL A 91 -9.65 14.74 -27.76
CA VAL A 91 -10.93 14.39 -27.10
C VAL A 91 -11.60 15.59 -26.42
N THR A 92 -10.82 16.53 -25.90
CA THR A 92 -11.33 17.62 -25.04
C THR A 92 -11.54 18.94 -25.79
N GLY A 93 -11.12 19.03 -27.05
CA GLY A 93 -11.22 20.24 -27.87
C GLY A 93 -10.09 21.24 -27.68
N GLY A 94 -9.14 20.97 -26.78
CA GLY A 94 -7.98 21.82 -26.52
C GLY A 94 -6.84 21.05 -25.85
N ALA A 95 -5.62 21.27 -26.33
CA ALA A 95 -4.43 20.69 -25.69
C ALA A 95 -4.19 21.34 -24.32
N PHE A 96 -3.70 20.55 -23.37
CA PHE A 96 -3.25 21.05 -22.08
C PHE A 96 -2.16 20.17 -21.48
N SER A 97 -1.39 20.76 -20.59
CA SER A 97 -0.39 20.08 -19.76
C SER A 97 -0.50 20.70 -18.38
N ASN A 98 -0.96 19.93 -17.41
CA ASN A 98 -1.14 20.45 -16.05
C ASN A 98 -0.83 19.38 -14.99
N ARG A 99 -0.45 19.85 -13.81
CA ARG A 99 -0.21 19.00 -12.64
C ARG A 99 -1.48 18.89 -11.81
N ASN A 100 -1.62 17.75 -11.13
CA ASN A 100 -2.67 17.52 -10.14
C ASN A 100 -2.66 18.62 -9.08
N ASN A 101 -3.82 19.20 -8.79
CA ASN A 101 -4.00 20.25 -7.80
C ASN A 101 -4.50 19.75 -6.43
N ASN A 102 -4.41 18.44 -6.17
CA ASN A 102 -4.76 17.88 -4.87
C ASN A 102 -3.93 18.49 -3.73
N GLU A 103 -4.59 18.76 -2.60
CA GLU A 103 -3.97 19.28 -1.38
C GLU A 103 -3.17 18.21 -0.60
N GLY A 104 -3.34 16.94 -0.96
CA GLY A 104 -2.71 15.79 -0.32
C GLY A 104 -3.56 15.22 0.81
N TYR A 105 -3.09 14.11 1.36
CA TYR A 105 -3.82 13.25 2.27
C TYR A 105 -3.12 13.14 3.62
N ILE A 106 -3.91 13.09 4.69
CA ILE A 106 -3.44 12.69 6.01
C ILE A 106 -3.80 11.22 6.20
N VAL A 107 -2.80 10.35 6.22
CA VAL A 107 -2.96 8.91 6.42
C VAL A 107 -2.76 8.61 7.91
N PRO A 108 -3.81 8.27 8.67
CA PRO A 108 -3.67 7.95 10.08
C PRO A 108 -2.86 6.66 10.25
N GLN A 109 -2.02 6.61 11.28
CA GLN A 109 -1.23 5.43 11.63
C GLN A 109 -1.52 5.08 13.09
N VAL A 110 -2.50 4.19 13.29
CA VAL A 110 -2.94 3.76 14.62
C VAL A 110 -2.81 2.25 14.73
N ALA A 111 -2.09 1.78 15.74
CA ALA A 111 -1.99 0.36 16.04
C ALA A 111 -1.76 0.12 17.54
N VAL A 112 -2.27 -1.01 18.01
CA VAL A 112 -2.03 -1.56 19.34
C VAL A 112 -1.66 -3.03 19.20
N THR A 113 -0.67 -3.47 19.95
CA THR A 113 -0.32 -4.88 20.10
C THR A 113 -0.38 -5.27 21.56
N GLN A 114 -0.81 -6.49 21.82
CA GLN A 114 -0.92 -7.05 23.16
C GLN A 114 -0.34 -8.46 23.17
N ASP A 115 0.80 -8.59 23.83
CA ASP A 115 1.42 -9.87 24.13
C ASP A 115 0.60 -10.63 25.17
N LEU A 116 0.23 -11.87 24.84
CA LEU A 116 -0.54 -12.77 25.72
C LEU A 116 0.34 -13.82 26.42
N ARG A 117 1.66 -13.83 26.16
CA ARG A 117 2.60 -14.78 26.80
C ARG A 117 2.67 -14.60 28.30
N GLY A 118 2.47 -13.37 28.79
CA GLY A 118 2.31 -13.10 30.22
C GLY A 118 1.08 -13.79 30.84
N LEU A 119 0.10 -14.20 30.04
CA LEU A 119 -1.10 -14.95 30.44
C LEU A 119 -0.97 -16.46 30.17
N GLY A 120 0.22 -16.93 29.75
CA GLY A 120 0.48 -18.33 29.43
C GLY A 120 0.03 -18.76 28.02
N LEU A 121 -0.35 -17.83 27.15
CA LEU A 121 -0.71 -18.10 25.76
C LEU A 121 0.46 -17.71 24.83
N PRO A 122 0.99 -18.60 23.99
CA PRO A 122 2.08 -18.30 23.06
C PRO A 122 1.58 -17.49 21.86
N ALA A 123 1.04 -16.29 22.11
CA ALA A 123 0.35 -15.50 21.10
C ALA A 123 0.47 -13.99 21.37
N THR A 124 0.39 -13.19 20.30
CA THR A 124 0.26 -11.72 20.36
C THR A 124 -0.90 -11.28 19.50
N LEU A 125 -1.78 -10.45 20.06
CA LEU A 125 -2.87 -9.79 19.34
C LEU A 125 -2.39 -8.45 18.77
N GLY A 126 -2.95 -8.08 17.62
CA GLY A 126 -2.76 -6.76 17.00
C GLY A 126 -4.09 -6.19 16.56
N ALA A 127 -4.28 -4.89 16.71
CA ALA A 127 -5.41 -4.17 16.15
C ALA A 127 -4.93 -2.82 15.62
N GLY A 128 -5.54 -2.31 14.55
CA GLY A 128 -5.13 -1.04 13.99
C GLY A 128 -6.13 -0.42 13.03
N LEU A 129 -5.90 0.85 12.70
CA LEU A 129 -6.65 1.63 11.73
C LEU A 129 -5.69 2.50 10.92
N THR A 130 -5.76 2.39 9.59
CA THR A 130 -4.96 3.18 8.64
C THR A 130 -5.66 3.25 7.28
N ALA A 131 -5.17 4.11 6.37
CA ALA A 131 -5.54 3.99 4.97
C ALA A 131 -4.72 2.86 4.32
N THR A 132 -5.39 1.86 3.76
CA THR A 132 -4.73 0.69 3.14
C THR A 132 -4.49 0.89 1.65
N SER A 133 -5.28 1.75 1.03
CA SER A 133 -5.13 2.13 -0.38
C SER A 133 -5.77 3.49 -0.65
N GLY A 134 -5.29 4.19 -1.67
CA GLY A 134 -5.89 5.44 -2.12
C GLY A 134 -5.21 5.97 -3.37
N ILE A 135 -5.97 6.71 -4.17
CA ILE A 135 -5.48 7.47 -5.33
C ILE A 135 -6.38 8.68 -5.51
N GLY A 136 -5.82 9.81 -5.91
CA GLY A 136 -6.63 10.98 -6.23
C GLY A 136 -5.93 11.94 -7.17
N VAL A 137 -6.72 12.53 -8.06
CA VAL A 137 -6.29 13.53 -9.03
C VAL A 137 -7.36 14.61 -9.17
N GLU A 138 -6.90 15.84 -9.39
CA GLU A 138 -7.71 17.04 -9.49
C GLU A 138 -7.16 17.91 -10.63
N TYR A 139 -7.94 18.04 -11.70
CA TYR A 139 -7.60 18.88 -12.86
C TYR A 139 -8.73 19.87 -13.20
N ARG A 140 -9.73 20.07 -12.32
CA ARG A 140 -10.89 20.93 -12.60
C ARG A 140 -10.57 22.41 -12.82
N GLU A 141 -9.42 22.89 -12.36
CA GLU A 141 -8.95 24.25 -12.65
C GLU A 141 -8.47 24.42 -14.10
N GLU A 142 -8.21 23.31 -14.81
CA GLU A 142 -7.80 23.35 -16.21
C GLU A 142 -9.03 23.28 -17.13
N PRO A 143 -9.42 24.34 -17.85
CA PRO A 143 -10.68 24.36 -18.59
C PRO A 143 -10.77 23.27 -19.66
N ASN A 144 -9.63 22.89 -20.24
CA ASN A 144 -9.53 21.85 -21.26
C ASN A 144 -9.55 20.43 -20.69
N SER A 145 -9.62 20.25 -19.36
CA SER A 145 -9.76 18.93 -18.72
C SER A 145 -11.21 18.42 -18.69
N LEU A 146 -12.19 19.26 -19.07
CA LEU A 146 -13.63 18.97 -18.98
C LEU A 146 -14.10 18.65 -17.55
N GLY A 147 -13.44 19.23 -16.55
CA GLY A 147 -13.79 19.03 -15.15
C GLY A 147 -13.29 17.70 -14.57
N LEU A 148 -12.22 17.13 -15.15
CA LEU A 148 -11.64 15.87 -14.72
C LEU A 148 -11.12 15.97 -13.26
N GLY A 149 -11.59 15.03 -12.45
CA GLY A 149 -11.02 14.67 -11.16
C GLY A 149 -11.40 13.23 -10.86
N ALA A 150 -10.73 12.60 -9.91
CA ALA A 150 -11.14 11.30 -9.38
C ALA A 150 -10.50 11.13 -8.01
N GLU A 151 -11.21 10.50 -7.08
CA GLU A 151 -10.71 10.22 -5.75
C GLU A 151 -11.21 8.87 -5.26
N TYR A 152 -10.29 8.06 -4.77
CA TYR A 152 -10.56 6.80 -4.11
C TYR A 152 -9.78 6.78 -2.80
N ILE A 153 -10.48 6.55 -1.70
CA ILE A 153 -9.89 6.45 -0.36
C ILE A 153 -10.41 5.18 0.30
N ASN A 154 -9.51 4.37 0.84
CA ASN A 154 -9.86 3.17 1.59
C ASN A 154 -9.23 3.16 2.98
N ILE A 155 -10.07 3.08 4.00
CA ILE A 155 -9.66 2.97 5.41
C ILE A 155 -9.88 1.54 5.87
N GLY A 156 -8.83 0.91 6.37
CA GLY A 156 -8.86 -0.45 6.91
C GLY A 156 -8.80 -0.45 8.44
N ALA A 157 -9.79 -1.09 9.07
CA ALA A 157 -9.73 -1.51 10.46
C ALA A 157 -9.32 -2.99 10.52
N ASN A 158 -8.18 -3.28 11.15
CA ASN A 158 -7.55 -4.60 11.09
C ASN A 158 -7.45 -5.25 12.47
N LEU A 159 -7.66 -6.56 12.51
CA LEU A 159 -7.46 -7.41 13.68
C LEU A 159 -6.59 -8.60 13.30
N GLY A 160 -5.48 -8.76 14.01
CA GLY A 160 -4.49 -9.80 13.79
C GLY A 160 -4.18 -10.61 15.04
N LEU A 161 -3.75 -11.84 14.82
CA LEU A 161 -3.27 -12.78 15.82
C LEU A 161 -2.02 -13.45 15.29
N SER A 162 -0.96 -13.46 16.09
CA SER A 162 0.20 -14.34 15.90
C SER A 162 0.18 -15.47 16.92
N TRP A 163 0.77 -16.60 16.55
CA TRP A 163 0.92 -17.77 17.39
C TRP A 163 2.33 -18.36 17.23
N ASP A 164 3.08 -18.39 18.32
CA ASP A 164 4.41 -18.99 18.39
C ASP A 164 4.24 -20.52 18.42
N LEU A 165 4.43 -21.18 17.28
CA LEU A 165 4.30 -22.64 17.16
C LEU A 165 5.48 -23.37 17.77
N THR A 166 6.67 -22.80 17.63
CA THR A 166 7.92 -23.26 18.24
C THR A 166 8.75 -22.04 18.64
N ASP A 167 9.90 -22.25 19.26
CA ASP A 167 10.84 -21.16 19.61
C ASP A 167 11.32 -20.36 18.40
N ASN A 168 11.22 -20.93 17.19
CA ASN A 168 11.77 -20.34 15.97
C ASN A 168 10.71 -20.13 14.89
N LEU A 169 9.48 -20.63 15.04
CA LEU A 169 8.44 -20.57 14.01
C LEU A 169 7.18 -19.92 14.58
N THR A 170 6.75 -18.83 13.95
CA THR A 170 5.51 -18.15 14.26
C THR A 170 4.61 -18.13 13.04
N LEU A 171 3.32 -18.36 13.25
CA LEU A 171 2.27 -18.12 12.24
C LEU A 171 1.46 -16.91 12.63
N GLY A 172 0.84 -16.28 11.65
CA GLY A 172 -0.09 -15.18 11.88
C GLY A 172 -1.26 -15.20 10.93
N THR A 173 -2.36 -14.63 11.39
CA THR A 173 -3.58 -14.43 10.60
C THR A 173 -4.13 -13.06 10.93
N ALA A 174 -4.69 -12.37 9.95
CA ALA A 174 -5.44 -11.14 10.20
C ALA A 174 -6.61 -10.99 9.24
N ALA A 175 -7.59 -10.19 9.65
CA ALA A 175 -8.72 -9.79 8.83
C ALA A 175 -8.88 -8.26 8.93
N THR A 176 -8.96 -7.61 7.77
CA THR A 176 -9.15 -6.18 7.66
C THR A 176 -10.52 -5.87 7.09
N LEU A 177 -11.34 -5.16 7.85
CA LEU A 177 -12.58 -4.55 7.38
C LEU A 177 -12.22 -3.22 6.72
N ASN A 178 -12.53 -3.09 5.45
CA ASN A 178 -12.19 -1.94 4.62
C ASN A 178 -13.46 -1.16 4.32
N TYR A 179 -13.42 0.15 4.58
CA TYR A 179 -14.45 1.10 4.18
C TYR A 179 -13.85 2.01 3.11
N SER A 180 -14.46 2.04 1.93
CA SER A 180 -13.96 2.87 0.83
C SER A 180 -14.97 3.85 0.31
N MET A 181 -14.47 5.00 -0.11
CA MET A 181 -15.19 6.04 -0.82
C MET A 181 -14.58 6.18 -2.21
N LEU A 182 -15.43 6.29 -3.23
CA LEU A 182 -15.02 6.50 -4.61
C LEU A 182 -15.84 7.63 -5.23
N ASP A 183 -15.15 8.59 -5.82
CA ASP A 183 -15.67 9.63 -6.70
C ASP A 183 -14.90 9.57 -8.04
N LEU A 184 -15.61 9.42 -9.15
CA LEU A 184 -15.01 9.38 -10.49
C LEU A 184 -14.84 10.77 -11.11
N GLY A 185 -15.29 11.83 -10.43
CA GLY A 185 -15.26 13.23 -10.87
C GLY A 185 -15.88 13.47 -12.24
N LEU A 186 -16.87 12.65 -12.61
CA LEU A 186 -17.63 12.80 -13.84
C LEU A 186 -18.76 13.81 -13.61
N ALA A 187 -18.48 15.09 -13.88
CA ALA A 187 -19.31 16.25 -13.51
C ALA A 187 -20.82 16.18 -13.89
N ALA A 188 -21.21 15.31 -14.84
CA ALA A 188 -22.59 15.16 -15.29
C ALA A 188 -23.15 13.73 -15.16
N ALA A 189 -22.36 12.76 -14.72
CA ALA A 189 -22.75 11.34 -14.79
C ALA A 189 -22.26 10.49 -13.60
N GLY A 190 -21.42 11.04 -12.71
CA GLY A 190 -20.87 10.33 -11.56
C GLY A 190 -21.52 10.75 -10.24
N ALA A 191 -21.50 9.84 -9.28
CA ALA A 191 -21.79 10.10 -7.87
C ALA A 191 -20.65 9.59 -6.98
N GLN A 192 -20.51 10.16 -5.78
CA GLN A 192 -19.66 9.57 -4.75
C GLN A 192 -20.40 8.42 -4.09
N THR A 193 -19.79 7.24 -4.06
CA THR A 193 -20.37 6.02 -3.48
C THR A 193 -19.38 5.36 -2.53
N HIS A 194 -19.87 4.50 -1.64
CA HIS A 194 -19.05 3.79 -0.67
C HIS A 194 -19.36 2.30 -0.65
N ASP A 195 -18.37 1.51 -0.23
CA ASP A 195 -18.50 0.07 -0.07
C ASP A 195 -17.72 -0.43 1.15
N ILE A 196 -18.11 -1.59 1.67
CA ILE A 196 -17.44 -2.28 2.77
C ILE A 196 -17.05 -3.69 2.33
N ALA A 197 -15.75 -4.00 2.43
CA ALA A 197 -15.21 -5.29 2.03
C ALA A 197 -14.18 -5.83 3.04
N VAL A 198 -13.90 -7.13 3.00
CA VAL A 198 -12.96 -7.79 3.92
C VAL A 198 -11.74 -8.30 3.16
N LYS A 199 -10.55 -8.03 3.69
CA LYS A 199 -9.26 -8.57 3.23
C LYS A 199 -8.71 -9.54 4.26
N GLY A 200 -8.28 -10.73 3.82
CA GLY A 200 -7.63 -11.72 4.66
C GLY A 200 -6.11 -11.68 4.52
N SER A 201 -5.41 -11.99 5.60
CA SER A 201 -3.94 -12.04 5.65
C SER A 201 -3.47 -13.28 6.38
N LEU A 202 -2.46 -13.94 5.82
CA LEU A 202 -1.73 -15.04 6.45
C LEU A 202 -0.24 -14.70 6.48
N GLY A 203 0.42 -15.11 7.56
CA GLY A 203 1.80 -14.77 7.84
C GLY A 203 2.58 -15.95 8.40
N LEU A 204 3.87 -15.96 8.13
CA LEU A 204 4.84 -16.88 8.72
C LEU A 204 6.15 -16.13 8.95
N THR A 205 6.81 -16.40 10.08
CA THR A 205 8.20 -16.01 10.31
C THR A 205 9.01 -17.18 10.84
N TYR A 206 10.29 -17.22 10.48
CA TYR A 206 11.23 -18.21 10.98
C TYR A 206 12.54 -17.56 11.43
N ALA A 207 12.89 -17.75 12.70
CA ALA A 207 14.13 -17.26 13.29
C ALA A 207 15.29 -18.22 12.97
N LEU A 208 16.29 -17.70 12.28
CA LEU A 208 17.53 -18.39 11.93
C LEU A 208 18.66 -18.02 12.89
N PRO A 209 19.73 -18.84 12.97
CA PRO A 209 20.94 -18.48 13.71
C PRO A 209 21.56 -17.18 13.22
N HIS A 210 22.37 -16.54 14.08
CA HIS A 210 23.03 -15.25 13.82
C HIS A 210 22.07 -14.08 13.66
N ALA A 211 20.98 -14.08 14.45
CA ALA A 211 20.01 -12.99 14.50
C ALA A 211 19.47 -12.62 13.12
N THR A 212 19.20 -13.66 12.32
CA THR A 212 18.55 -13.54 11.01
C THR A 212 17.12 -14.02 11.15
N GLN A 213 16.18 -13.33 10.50
CA GLN A 213 14.79 -13.78 10.41
C GLN A 213 14.36 -13.78 8.96
N VAL A 214 13.54 -14.76 8.59
CA VAL A 214 12.85 -14.78 7.30
C VAL A 214 11.35 -14.70 7.53
N GLY A 215 10.65 -14.02 6.64
CA GLY A 215 9.21 -13.85 6.68
C GLY A 215 8.56 -14.19 5.35
N LEU A 216 7.32 -14.66 5.41
CA LEU A 216 6.44 -14.86 4.27
C LEU A 216 5.06 -14.33 4.66
N PHE A 217 4.40 -13.62 3.77
CA PHE A 217 2.98 -13.30 3.94
C PHE A 217 2.20 -13.52 2.65
N TYR A 218 0.91 -13.77 2.80
CA TYR A 218 -0.08 -13.76 1.72
C TYR A 218 -1.28 -12.90 2.12
N HIS A 219 -1.63 -11.95 1.27
CA HIS A 219 -2.88 -11.21 1.35
C HIS A 219 -3.83 -11.66 0.25
N THR A 220 -5.09 -11.87 0.60
CA THR A 220 -6.15 -12.10 -0.39
C THR A 220 -6.39 -10.83 -1.22
N GLU A 221 -7.07 -10.99 -2.35
CA GLU A 221 -7.71 -9.86 -3.01
C GLU A 221 -8.68 -9.13 -2.06
N LEU A 222 -8.88 -7.83 -2.32
CA LEU A 222 -9.94 -7.03 -1.73
C LEU A 222 -10.82 -6.54 -2.88
N ARG A 223 -11.99 -7.14 -3.03
CA ARG A 223 -12.96 -6.79 -4.06
C ARG A 223 -14.01 -5.86 -3.49
N GLN A 224 -14.20 -4.71 -4.12
CA GLN A 224 -15.14 -3.68 -3.67
C GLN A 224 -16.14 -3.36 -4.76
N ASN A 225 -17.41 -3.34 -4.43
CA ASN A 225 -18.50 -3.09 -5.37
C ASN A 225 -19.17 -1.75 -5.06
N PHE A 226 -18.87 -0.75 -5.87
CA PHE A 226 -19.45 0.58 -5.78
C PHE A 226 -20.76 0.62 -6.56
N ASP A 227 -21.88 0.50 -5.84
CA ASP A 227 -23.21 0.49 -6.42
C ASP A 227 -23.61 1.87 -6.96
N ASP A 228 -24.26 1.90 -8.12
CA ASP A 228 -24.84 3.10 -8.74
C ASP A 228 -23.87 4.29 -8.95
N ILE A 229 -22.61 4.02 -9.27
CA ILE A 229 -21.58 5.08 -9.31
C ILE A 229 -21.60 5.95 -10.56
N VAL A 230 -21.98 5.39 -11.72
CA VAL A 230 -21.92 6.13 -12.98
C VAL A 230 -23.12 5.84 -13.86
N GLN A 231 -23.66 6.88 -14.48
CA GLN A 231 -24.75 6.81 -15.42
C GLN A 231 -24.20 6.82 -16.85
N ILE A 232 -24.02 5.63 -17.44
CA ILE A 232 -23.59 5.45 -18.84
C ILE A 232 -24.57 4.57 -19.61
N SER A 233 -24.70 4.81 -20.91
CA SER A 233 -25.55 4.05 -21.83
C SER A 233 -24.85 2.81 -22.39
N ASP A 234 -25.50 1.65 -22.34
CA ASP A 234 -25.05 0.42 -23.04
C ASP A 234 -25.38 0.41 -24.54
N SER A 235 -26.22 1.34 -24.99
CA SER A 235 -26.71 1.32 -26.35
C SER A 235 -25.69 1.93 -27.30
N GLY A 236 -24.96 1.06 -28.00
CA GLY A 236 -24.25 1.39 -29.25
C GLY A 236 -25.18 1.88 -30.38
N THR A 237 -26.40 2.33 -30.06
CA THR A 237 -27.32 3.02 -30.96
C THR A 237 -27.23 4.52 -30.68
N GLY A 238 -26.17 5.14 -31.18
CA GLY A 238 -26.22 6.57 -31.46
C GLY A 238 -27.15 6.75 -32.65
N ASP A 239 -28.33 7.32 -32.42
CA ASP A 239 -29.14 7.81 -33.53
C ASP A 239 -28.44 9.08 -34.04
N LEU A 240 -28.03 9.07 -35.31
CA LEU A 240 -27.48 10.23 -35.99
C LEU A 240 -28.59 11.26 -36.13
N GLN A 241 -28.68 12.21 -35.20
CA GLN A 241 -29.43 13.44 -35.42
C GLN A 241 -28.47 14.57 -35.76
N ASP A 242 -28.51 14.89 -37.06
CA ASP A 242 -28.11 16.11 -37.79
C ASP A 242 -27.02 17.02 -37.21
N ASP A 243 -26.05 17.38 -38.07
CA ASP A 243 -24.88 18.25 -37.82
C ASP A 243 -23.58 17.57 -37.33
N GLY A 244 -23.44 16.25 -37.50
CA GLY A 244 -22.14 15.56 -37.36
C GLY A 244 -21.67 15.32 -35.92
N VAL A 245 -22.51 15.59 -34.92
CA VAL A 245 -22.26 15.29 -33.50
C VAL A 245 -22.95 13.99 -33.13
N THR A 246 -22.20 12.98 -32.67
CA THR A 246 -22.79 11.75 -32.14
C THR A 246 -23.27 12.02 -30.71
N VAL A 247 -24.58 12.20 -30.52
CA VAL A 247 -25.18 12.24 -29.19
C VAL A 247 -25.47 10.81 -28.76
N ILE A 248 -24.66 10.28 -27.85
CA ILE A 248 -24.97 9.01 -27.20
C ILE A 248 -26.05 9.29 -26.16
N ALA A 249 -27.27 8.81 -26.41
CA ALA A 249 -28.38 8.98 -25.47
C ALA A 249 -28.09 8.21 -24.18
N ASN A 250 -28.03 8.92 -23.05
CA ASN A 250 -27.93 8.31 -21.73
C ASN A 250 -29.24 7.57 -21.41
N ASP A 251 -29.18 6.28 -21.07
CA ASP A 251 -30.36 5.44 -20.83
C ASP A 251 -31.01 5.67 -19.45
N GLY A 252 -30.50 6.63 -18.67
CA GLY A 252 -31.00 6.97 -17.35
C GLY A 252 -30.50 6.04 -16.23
N ARG A 253 -29.75 4.99 -16.56
CA ARG A 253 -29.45 3.91 -15.61
C ARG A 253 -28.04 4.05 -15.05
N TYR A 254 -27.94 3.93 -13.73
CA TYR A 254 -26.66 3.83 -13.06
C TYR A 254 -26.05 2.43 -13.26
N ARG A 255 -24.72 2.37 -13.17
CA ARG A 255 -23.91 1.16 -13.28
C ARG A 255 -23.01 1.08 -12.05
N ASN A 256 -22.81 -0.16 -11.62
CA ASN A 256 -21.89 -0.49 -10.55
C ASN A 256 -20.46 -0.53 -11.11
N LEU A 257 -19.50 -0.25 -10.24
CA LEU A 257 -18.09 -0.41 -10.55
C LEU A 257 -17.42 -1.29 -9.50
N ILE A 258 -16.75 -2.34 -9.96
CA ILE A 258 -15.98 -3.19 -9.07
C ILE A 258 -14.52 -2.79 -9.17
N ILE A 259 -13.91 -2.41 -8.06
CA ILE A 259 -12.47 -2.19 -7.96
C ILE A 259 -11.87 -3.28 -7.09
N GLU A 260 -10.89 -4.01 -7.62
CA GLU A 260 -10.21 -5.07 -6.88
C GLU A 260 -8.75 -4.70 -6.60
N GLN A 261 -8.33 -4.77 -5.33
CA GLN A 261 -6.90 -4.82 -5.01
C GLN A 261 -6.38 -6.24 -5.22
N PRO A 262 -5.18 -6.40 -5.82
CA PRO A 262 -4.65 -7.71 -6.15
C PRO A 262 -4.28 -8.48 -4.89
N ARG A 263 -4.40 -9.80 -4.98
CA ARG A 263 -3.70 -10.70 -4.06
C ARG A 263 -2.20 -10.42 -4.11
N THR A 264 -1.57 -10.52 -2.94
CA THR A 264 -0.17 -10.15 -2.77
C THR A 264 0.58 -11.23 -2.00
N LEU A 265 1.76 -11.60 -2.50
CA LEU A 265 2.68 -12.52 -1.85
C LEU A 265 3.98 -11.77 -1.55
N GLY A 266 4.49 -11.89 -0.34
CA GLY A 266 5.73 -11.22 0.04
C GLY A 266 6.67 -12.14 0.80
N VAL A 267 7.96 -12.03 0.51
CA VAL A 267 9.06 -12.72 1.21
C VAL A 267 10.05 -11.69 1.69
N GLY A 268 10.51 -11.82 2.94
CA GLY A 268 11.48 -10.92 3.53
C GLY A 268 12.60 -11.66 4.25
N ILE A 269 13.73 -10.98 4.38
CA ILE A 269 14.82 -11.37 5.26
C ILE A 269 15.31 -10.16 6.03
N SER A 270 15.64 -10.36 7.30
CA SER A 270 16.29 -9.35 8.13
C SER A 270 17.48 -9.92 8.90
N ASN A 271 18.41 -9.05 9.28
CA ASN A 271 19.55 -9.40 10.12
C ASN A 271 19.93 -8.24 11.04
N GLU A 272 20.23 -8.55 12.30
CA GLU A 272 20.68 -7.57 13.32
C GLU A 272 22.06 -7.90 13.90
N SER A 273 22.78 -8.87 13.34
CA SER A 273 24.07 -9.32 13.90
C SER A 273 25.24 -8.36 13.66
N MET A 274 25.08 -7.40 12.76
CA MET A 274 26.16 -6.52 12.35
C MET A 274 26.35 -5.35 13.31
N MET A 275 27.59 -4.83 13.36
CA MET A 275 27.97 -3.69 14.20
C MET A 275 27.61 -3.87 15.69
N ASP A 276 27.91 -5.06 16.20
CA ASP A 276 27.67 -5.43 17.60
C ASP A 276 26.19 -5.34 18.01
N GLY A 277 25.28 -5.63 17.08
CA GLY A 277 23.83 -5.56 17.32
C GLY A 277 23.17 -4.25 16.92
N ASN A 278 23.96 -3.24 16.53
CA ASN A 278 23.45 -1.89 16.28
C ASN A 278 22.98 -1.65 14.85
N LEU A 279 23.31 -2.54 13.90
CA LEU A 279 22.88 -2.41 12.52
C LEU A 279 21.83 -3.48 12.20
N TYR A 280 20.61 -3.02 12.00
CA TYR A 280 19.52 -3.79 11.43
C TYR A 280 19.49 -3.59 9.91
N LEU A 281 19.39 -4.69 9.17
CA LEU A 281 19.23 -4.70 7.72
C LEU A 281 18.00 -5.53 7.36
N ALA A 282 17.23 -5.07 6.39
CA ALA A 282 16.08 -5.78 5.84
C ALA A 282 16.07 -5.73 4.32
N ALA A 283 15.58 -6.80 3.70
CA ALA A 283 15.32 -6.86 2.27
C ALA A 283 14.07 -7.68 2.01
N ASP A 284 13.16 -7.11 1.21
CA ASP A 284 11.84 -7.65 0.93
C ASP A 284 11.61 -7.75 -0.57
N ILE A 285 10.96 -8.83 -0.99
CA ILE A 285 10.47 -9.05 -2.34
C ILE A 285 8.96 -9.27 -2.26
N MET A 286 8.20 -8.52 -3.04
CA MET A 286 6.75 -8.63 -3.08
C MET A 286 6.25 -8.76 -4.51
N TYR A 287 5.29 -9.66 -4.68
CA TYR A 287 4.60 -9.91 -5.94
C TYR A 287 3.13 -9.52 -5.80
N LYS A 288 2.66 -8.64 -6.69
CA LYS A 288 1.26 -8.22 -6.78
C LYS A 288 0.66 -8.69 -8.11
N ASN A 289 -0.45 -9.43 -8.02
CA ASN A 289 -1.09 -10.04 -9.18
C ASN A 289 -2.14 -9.12 -9.83
N TRP A 290 -1.70 -7.99 -10.35
CA TRP A 290 -2.55 -6.99 -11.00
C TRP A 290 -3.28 -7.50 -12.24
N ALA A 291 -2.70 -8.46 -12.97
CA ALA A 291 -3.30 -8.97 -14.21
C ALA A 291 -4.62 -9.71 -13.98
N ASN A 292 -4.94 -10.09 -12.74
CA ASN A 292 -6.21 -10.73 -12.36
C ASN A 292 -7.10 -9.81 -11.51
N ALA A 293 -6.70 -8.56 -11.26
CA ALA A 293 -7.48 -7.61 -10.49
C ALA A 293 -8.55 -6.96 -11.37
N GLU A 294 -9.83 -7.18 -11.06
CA GLU A 294 -10.97 -6.55 -11.73
C GLU A 294 -10.80 -5.02 -11.76
N PHE A 295 -11.24 -4.37 -12.85
CA PHE A 295 -10.97 -2.97 -13.25
C PHE A 295 -9.54 -2.64 -13.68
N TRP A 296 -8.51 -3.19 -13.05
CA TRP A 296 -7.12 -2.85 -13.35
C TRP A 296 -6.42 -3.78 -14.34
N GLN A 297 -6.97 -4.97 -14.59
CA GLN A 297 -6.38 -6.02 -15.44
C GLN A 297 -5.97 -5.55 -16.86
N ASP A 298 -6.67 -4.56 -17.42
CA ASP A 298 -6.39 -4.02 -18.76
C ASP A 298 -5.33 -2.89 -18.74
N LEU A 299 -5.10 -2.28 -17.57
CA LEU A 299 -4.16 -1.17 -17.39
C LEU A 299 -2.84 -1.62 -16.77
N TYR A 300 -2.87 -2.56 -15.84
CA TYR A 300 -1.72 -2.97 -15.05
C TYR A 300 -1.24 -4.39 -15.39
N LYS A 301 0.08 -4.56 -15.26
CA LYS A 301 0.75 -5.86 -15.32
C LYS A 301 1.13 -6.29 -13.91
N ASP A 302 1.28 -7.59 -13.72
CA ASP A 302 1.82 -8.14 -12.49
C ASP A 302 3.13 -7.44 -12.12
N GLN A 303 3.26 -7.08 -10.84
CA GLN A 303 4.33 -6.22 -10.36
C GLN A 303 5.23 -6.96 -9.38
N TRP A 304 6.53 -6.84 -9.59
CA TRP A 304 7.55 -7.25 -8.64
C TRP A 304 8.15 -6.01 -7.98
N ILE A 305 8.20 -6.04 -6.66
CA ILE A 305 8.68 -4.95 -5.81
C ILE A 305 9.86 -5.47 -5.02
N PHE A 306 10.93 -4.69 -4.99
CA PHE A 306 12.14 -4.97 -4.26
C PHE A 306 12.41 -3.79 -3.33
N SER A 307 12.47 -4.06 -2.03
CA SER A 307 12.72 -3.04 -1.01
C SER A 307 13.92 -3.46 -0.18
N MET A 308 14.77 -2.50 0.18
CA MET A 308 15.88 -2.69 1.09
C MET A 308 15.88 -1.58 2.12
N GLY A 309 16.22 -1.91 3.36
CA GLY A 309 16.16 -0.98 4.47
C GLY A 309 17.30 -1.22 5.45
N ALA A 310 17.74 -0.15 6.10
CA ALA A 310 18.73 -0.21 7.17
C ALA A 310 18.32 0.69 8.32
N GLN A 311 18.53 0.22 9.55
CA GLN A 311 18.45 1.03 10.76
C GLN A 311 19.77 0.90 11.54
N MET A 312 20.33 2.05 11.93
CA MET A 312 21.49 2.15 12.81
C MET A 312 21.08 2.71 14.16
N THR A 313 21.31 1.95 15.22
CA THR A 313 21.09 2.38 16.60
C THR A 313 22.40 2.91 17.19
N ASN A 314 22.38 4.12 17.77
CA ASN A 314 23.51 4.73 18.43
C ASN A 314 23.06 5.47 19.69
N GLY A 315 23.14 4.78 20.83
CA GLY A 315 22.63 5.28 22.09
C GLY A 315 21.11 5.52 21.99
N PRO A 316 20.61 6.73 22.25
CA PRO A 316 19.18 7.04 22.17
C PRO A 316 18.69 7.33 20.73
N TRP A 317 19.57 7.33 19.74
CA TRP A 317 19.24 7.72 18.36
C TRP A 317 19.16 6.51 17.44
N GLU A 318 18.18 6.52 16.54
CA GLU A 318 18.02 5.54 15.47
C GLU A 318 17.97 6.26 14.13
N TYR A 319 18.88 5.89 13.23
CA TYR A 319 18.98 6.46 11.88
C TYR A 319 18.54 5.43 10.86
N ARG A 320 17.71 5.81 9.90
CA ARG A 320 17.09 4.88 8.95
C ARG A 320 17.24 5.37 7.52
N ALA A 321 17.38 4.42 6.61
CA ALA A 321 17.40 4.66 5.17
C ALA A 321 16.89 3.42 4.43
N GLY A 322 16.31 3.63 3.25
CA GLY A 322 15.90 2.60 2.32
C GLY A 322 15.88 3.13 0.89
#